data_AF-A0A9Y2I898-F1
#
_entry.id   AF-A0A9Y2I898-F1
#
_cell.length_a   1.000
_cell.length_b   1.000
_cell.length_c   1.000
_cell.angle_alpha   90.00
_cell.angle_beta   90.00
_cell.angle_gamma   90.00
#
_symmetry.space_group_name_H-M   'P 1'
#
loop_
_entity.id
_entity.type
_entity.pdbx_description
1 polymer ?
#
loop_
_entity_poly.entity_id
_entity_poly.type
_entity_poly.pdbx_seq_one_letter_code
_entity_poly.pdbx_strand_id
1 'polypeptide(L)' 'MEDFAVGETVRITGTTMTGSVGAVAHVDDKRQKYLVRVSDVTQNYFSADELEHISG' A
#
# COMPACT_ATOMS: atom_id res chain seq x y z
N MET A 1 12.13 -0.66 7.23
CA MET A 1 10.68 -0.62 6.96
C MET A 1 10.31 -2.06 6.63
N GLU A 2 9.57 -2.74 7.50
CA GLU A 2 9.22 -4.16 7.32
C GLU A 2 7.74 -4.42 7.60
N ASP A 3 6.91 -3.36 7.64
CA ASP A 3 5.49 -3.49 7.95
C ASP A 3 4.73 -4.20 6.82
N PHE A 4 5.11 -4.01 5.55
CA PHE A 4 4.44 -4.66 4.42
C PHE A 4 5.43 -5.22 3.40
N ALA A 5 5.13 -6.40 2.86
CA ALA A 5 5.95 -7.07 1.86
C ALA A 5 5.45 -6.84 0.43
N VAL A 6 6.34 -6.88 -0.57
CA VAL A 6 5.93 -6.88 -1.98
C VAL A 6 5.07 -8.12 -2.29
N GLY A 7 3.93 -7.91 -2.93
CA GLY A 7 2.90 -8.93 -3.19
C GLY A 7 1.84 -9.02 -2.10
N GLU A 8 2.04 -8.40 -0.94
CA GLU A 8 1.07 -8.38 0.13
C GLU A 8 -0.17 -7.55 -0.24
N THR A 9 -1.35 -8.06 0.13
CA THR A 9 -2.61 -7.34 -0.06
C THR A 9 -2.91 -6.49 1.17
N VAL A 10 -3.10 -5.19 0.95
CA VAL A 10 -3.29 -4.19 1.99
C VAL A 10 -4.54 -3.37 1.72
N ARG A 11 -5.12 -2.81 2.77
CA ARG A 11 -6.20 -1.82 2.68
C ARG A 11 -5.64 -0.42 2.87
N ILE A 12 -6.08 0.51 2.03
CA ILE A 12 -5.71 1.93 2.13
C ILE A 12 -6.67 2.62 3.11
N THR A 13 -6.11 3.25 4.15
CA THR A 13 -6.84 3.98 5.20
C THR A 13 -6.56 5.49 5.17
N GLY A 14 -5.51 5.91 4.46
CA GLY A 14 -5.18 7.33 4.23
C GLY A 14 -6.24 8.09 3.42
N THR A 15 -6.07 9.41 3.29
CA THR A 15 -7.08 10.30 2.67
C THR A 15 -7.27 10.08 1.16
N THR A 16 -6.22 9.60 0.49
CA THR A 16 -6.27 9.31 -0.94
C THR A 16 -6.67 7.86 -1.13
N MET A 17 -7.71 7.61 -1.94
CA MET A 17 -8.19 6.26 -2.26
C MET A 17 -8.61 5.43 -1.04
N THR A 18 -9.07 6.10 0.03
CA THR A 18 -9.52 5.48 1.28
C THR A 18 -10.51 4.34 1.03
N GLY A 19 -10.31 3.22 1.73
CA GLY A 19 -11.15 2.03 1.64
C GLY A 19 -10.83 1.11 0.47
N SER A 20 -9.97 1.52 -0.46
CA SER A 20 -9.51 0.68 -1.57
C SER A 20 -8.59 -0.43 -1.06
N VAL A 21 -8.59 -1.56 -1.77
CA VAL A 21 -7.71 -2.70 -1.51
C VAL A 21 -6.78 -2.88 -2.71
N GLY A 22 -5.51 -3.09 -2.45
CA GLY A 22 -4.50 -3.30 -3.48
C GLY A 22 -3.34 -4.15 -2.99
N ALA A 23 -2.41 -4.46 -3.89
CA ALA A 23 -1.20 -5.19 -3.55
C ALA A 23 0.01 -4.26 -3.55
N VAL A 24 0.93 -4.45 -2.60
CA VAL A 24 2.21 -3.74 -2.58
C VAL A 24 3.04 -4.20 -3.78
N ALA A 25 3.30 -3.30 -4.72
CA ALA A 25 4.10 -3.57 -5.91
C ALA A 25 5.59 -3.25 -5.70
N HIS A 26 5.90 -2.28 -4.82
CA HIS A 26 7.28 -1.84 -4.57
C HIS A 26 7.40 -1.15 -3.21
N VAL A 27 8.60 -1.23 -2.61
CA VAL A 27 8.97 -0.54 -1.36
C VAL A 27 10.05 0.48 -1.68
N ASP A 28 9.75 1.77 -1.48
CA ASP A 28 10.70 2.89 -1.62
C ASP A 28 11.28 3.23 -0.23
N ASP A 29 12.37 2.55 0.14
CA ASP A 29 13.07 2.77 1.41
C ASP A 29 13.63 4.20 1.54
N LYS A 30 13.90 4.91 0.45
CA LYS A 30 14.43 6.28 0.54
C LYS A 30 13.36 7.25 1.02
N ARG A 31 12.12 7.05 0.58
CA ARG A 31 10.98 7.90 0.92
C ARG A 31 10.12 7.35 2.05
N GLN A 32 10.42 6.14 2.51
CA GLN A 32 9.61 5.38 3.46
C GLN A 32 8.15 5.25 2.98
N LYS A 33 7.98 4.84 1.71
CA LYS A 33 6.66 4.66 1.08
C LYS A 33 6.51 3.32 0.38
N TYR A 34 5.29 2.85 0.29
CA TYR A 34 4.89 1.63 -0.41
C TYR A 34 4.08 2.01 -1.66
N LEU A 35 4.49 1.52 -2.83
CA LEU A 35 3.69 1.62 -4.04
C LEU A 35 2.61 0.54 -3.97
N VAL A 36 1.35 0.95 -3.83
CA VAL A 36 0.22 0.03 -3.82
C VAL A 36 -0.48 0.10 -5.18
N ARG A 37 -0.64 -1.05 -5.81
CA ARG A 37 -1.38 -1.23 -7.06
C ARG A 37 -2.78 -1.73 -6.76
N VAL A 38 -3.77 -0.90 -7.08
CA VAL A 38 -5.20 -1.21 -6.88
C VAL A 38 -5.81 -1.82 -8.15
N SER A 39 -5.32 -1.43 -9.33
CA SER A 39 -5.73 -1.98 -10.62
C SER A 39 -4.58 -1.94 -11.62
N ASP A 40 -4.82 -2.37 -12.86
CA ASP A 40 -3.77 -2.36 -13.87
C ASP A 40 -3.23 -0.95 -14.19
N VAL A 41 -4.09 0.07 -14.06
CA VAL A 41 -3.80 1.46 -14.40
C VAL A 41 -3.78 2.38 -13.19
N THR A 42 -4.11 1.89 -12.01
CA THR A 42 -4.22 2.70 -10.79
C THR A 42 -3.26 2.18 -9.73
N GLN A 43 -2.29 3.02 -9.40
CA GLN A 43 -1.32 2.79 -8.33
C GLN A 43 -0.91 4.11 -7.70
N ASN A 44 -0.54 4.10 -6.42
CA ASN A 44 -0.04 5.28 -5.73
C ASN A 44 0.88 4.90 -4.55
N TYR A 45 1.66 5.87 -4.07
CA TYR A 45 2.57 5.70 -2.94
C TYR A 45 1.93 6.13 -1.63
N PHE A 46 1.97 5.25 -0.64
CA PHE A 46 1.40 5.45 0.70
C PHE A 46 2.46 5.23 1.77
N SER A 47 2.36 5.91 2.90
CA SER A 47 3.18 5.57 4.08
C SER A 47 2.57 4.38 4.84
N ALA A 48 3.33 3.81 5.78
CA ALA A 48 2.87 2.66 6.56
C ALA A 48 1.58 2.95 7.36
N ASP A 49 1.45 4.17 7.87
CA ASP A 49 0.28 4.65 8.64
C ASP A 49 -0.99 4.82 7.80
N GLU A 50 -0.86 4.90 6.48
CA GLU A 50 -1.97 4.98 5.54
C GLU A 50 -2.44 3.60 5.04
N LEU A 51 -1.84 2.51 5.55
CA LEU A 51 -2.09 1.14 5.14
C LEU A 51 -2.46 0.27 6.35
N GLU A 52 -3.28 -0.74 6.10
CA GLU A 52 -3.69 -1.71 7.10
C GLU A 52 -3.60 -3.13 6.51
N HIS A 53 -3.13 -4.07 7.33
CA HIS A 53 -3.13 -5.49 6.98
C HIS A 53 -4.56 -6.00 6.83
N ILE A 54 -4.79 -6.80 5.78
CA ILE A 54 -6.04 -7.52 5.64
C ILE A 54 -5.84 -8.92 6.22
N SER A 55 -6.07 -9.04 7.52
CA SER A 55 -6.24 -10.35 8.16
C SER A 55 -7.70 -10.79 7.97
N GLY A 56 -7.90 -11.88 7.23
CA GLY A 56 -9.18 -12.57 7.07
C GLY A 56 -9.38 -13.68 8.09
#